data_AF-A0A528B876-F1
#
_entry.id   AF-A0A528B876-F1
#
_cell.length_a   1.000
_cell.length_b   1.000
_cell.length_c   1.000
_cell.angle_alpha   90.00
_cell.angle_beta   90.00
_cell.angle_gamma   90.00
#
_symmetry.space_group_name_H-M   'P 1'
#
loop_
_entity.id
_entity.type
_entity.pdbx_description
1 polymer ?
#
loop_
_entity_poly.entity_id
_entity_poly.type
_entity_poly.pdbx_seq_one_letter_code
_entity_poly.pdbx_strand_id
1 'polypeptide(L)'
;MTERTCARVALLTPLVVSGLALSGCMGSPTYGTDKTASAQLAGDLTSAFSVMPKNKEKIDYKPRPELVKPAPGKKELPPPQDSIATASPDWPESPEQRRARLRAEATLNQ
;
A
#
# COMPACT_ATOMS: atom_id res chain seq x y z
N MET A 1 -34.88 21.36 25.34
CA MET A 1 -33.54 21.20 24.72
C MET A 1 -33.06 19.74 24.72
N THR A 2 -33.48 18.91 25.68
CA THR A 2 -33.09 17.50 25.89
C THR A 2 -33.67 16.49 24.89
N GLU A 3 -34.88 16.72 24.37
CA GLU A 3 -35.50 15.78 23.41
C GLU A 3 -34.84 15.80 22.03
N ARG A 4 -34.44 16.98 21.56
CA ARG A 4 -33.74 17.15 20.28
C ARG A 4 -32.34 16.53 20.31
N THR A 5 -31.66 16.54 21.46
CA THR A 5 -30.38 15.85 21.64
C THR A 5 -30.56 14.33 21.72
N CYS A 6 -31.59 13.82 22.42
CA CYS A 6 -31.87 12.38 22.43
C CYS A 6 -32.22 11.84 21.03
N ALA A 7 -33.04 12.57 20.26
CA ALA A 7 -33.37 12.18 18.89
C ALA A 7 -32.15 12.20 17.96
N ARG A 8 -31.25 13.17 18.12
CA ARG A 8 -29.99 13.24 17.36
C ARG A 8 -29.03 12.12 17.73
N VAL A 9 -28.90 11.81 19.02
CA VAL A 9 -28.08 10.68 19.48
C VAL A 9 -28.64 9.37 18.94
N ALA A 10 -29.96 9.15 19.03
CA ALA A 10 -30.61 7.95 18.51
C ALA A 10 -30.41 7.74 16.99
N LEU A 11 -30.22 8.81 16.21
CA LEU A 11 -29.99 8.75 14.76
C LEU A 11 -28.50 8.61 14.42
N LEU A 12 -27.61 9.26 15.18
CA LEU A 12 -26.17 9.24 14.92
C LEU A 12 -25.49 7.96 15.41
N THR A 13 -25.95 7.37 16.51
CA THR A 13 -25.39 6.12 17.04
C THR A 13 -25.43 4.95 16.04
N PRO A 14 -26.57 4.61 15.41
CA PRO A 14 -26.60 3.51 14.43
C PRO A 14 -25.78 3.80 13.17
N LEU A 15 -25.68 5.07 12.75
CA LEU A 15 -24.84 5.47 11.61
C LEU A 15 -23.35 5.19 11.87
N VAL A 16 -22.87 5.58 13.06
CA VAL A 16 -21.46 5.39 13.45
C VAL A 16 -21.15 3.90 13.66
N VAL A 17 -22.03 3.15 14.31
CA VAL A 17 -21.85 1.71 14.53
C VAL A 17 -21.82 0.95 13.21
N SER A 18 -22.72 1.28 12.27
CA SER A 18 -22.75 0.64 10.96
C SER A 18 -21.50 0.96 10.13
N GLY A 19 -21.01 2.20 10.17
CA GLY A 19 -19.78 2.62 9.49
C GLY A 19 -18.54 1.88 10.01
N LEU A 20 -18.42 1.72 11.33
CA LEU A 20 -17.32 0.96 11.93
C LEU A 20 -17.38 -0.53 11.59
N ALA A 21 -18.57 -1.13 11.64
CA ALA A 21 -18.76 -2.54 11.28
C ALA A 21 -18.41 -2.82 9.80
N LEU A 22 -18.84 -1.95 8.88
CA LEU A 22 -18.50 -2.06 7.45
C LEU A 22 -17.00 -1.86 7.19
N SER A 23 -16.35 -0.97 7.94
CA SER A 23 -14.90 -0.72 7.80
C SER A 23 -14.03 -1.90 8.21
N GLY A 24 -14.50 -2.75 9.13
CA GLY A 24 -13.79 -3.95 9.59
C GLY A 24 -13.95 -5.18 8.69
N CYS A 25 -14.98 -5.22 7.83
CA CYS A 25 -15.23 -6.35 6.93
C CYS A 25 -14.41 -6.29 5.62
N MET A 26 -13.82 -5.13 5.30
CA MET A 26 -12.86 -5.02 4.22
C MET A 26 -11.48 -5.42 4.77
N GLY A 27 -11.09 -6.67 4.54
CA GLY A 27 -9.78 -7.20 4.90
C GLY A 27 -8.69 -6.20 4.51
N SER A 28 -8.07 -5.59 5.51
CA SER A 28 -7.11 -4.52 5.31
C SER A 28 -5.81 -5.12 4.78
N PRO A 29 -5.30 -4.66 3.62
CA PRO A 29 -4.07 -5.18 3.06
C PRO A 29 -2.89 -4.92 4.01
N THR A 30 -2.09 -5.95 4.23
CA THR A 30 -0.78 -5.84 4.89
C THR A 30 0.21 -5.48 3.79
N TYR A 31 0.44 -4.18 3.56
CA TYR A 31 1.29 -3.64 2.49
C TYR A 31 2.79 -3.91 2.74
N GLY A 32 3.17 -5.17 2.96
CA GLY A 32 4.54 -5.59 3.27
C GLY A 32 5.03 -5.19 4.67
N THR A 33 4.21 -4.50 5.44
CA THR A 33 4.37 -4.33 6.88
C THR A 33 3.53 -5.43 7.54
N ASP A 34 4.05 -6.16 8.50
CA ASP A 34 3.37 -7.30 9.18
C ASP A 34 2.12 -6.89 10.00
N LYS A 35 1.49 -5.76 9.65
CA LYS A 35 0.37 -5.10 10.29
C LYS A 35 -0.66 -4.74 9.22
N THR A 36 -1.94 -4.79 9.59
CA THR A 36 -3.01 -4.27 8.74
C THR A 36 -2.87 -2.76 8.58
N ALA A 37 -3.28 -2.20 7.44
CA ALA A 37 -3.23 -0.76 7.19
C ALA A 37 -3.91 0.07 8.30
N SER A 38 -5.01 -0.42 8.89
CA SER A 38 -5.68 0.24 10.02
C SER A 38 -4.85 0.19 11.30
N ALA A 39 -4.19 -0.93 11.59
CA ALA A 39 -3.32 -1.06 12.76
C ALA A 39 -2.07 -0.20 12.63
N GLN A 40 -1.51 -0.10 11.42
CA GLN A 40 -0.40 0.80 11.13
C GLN A 40 -0.81 2.26 11.28
N LEU A 41 -1.95 2.67 10.70
CA LEU A 41 -2.48 4.03 10.84
C LEU A 41 -2.74 4.42 12.29
N ALA A 42 -3.33 3.53 13.09
CA ALA A 42 -3.56 3.78 14.51
C ALA A 42 -2.24 3.93 15.29
N GLY A 43 -1.23 3.13 14.96
CA GLY A 43 0.13 3.25 15.50
C GLY A 43 0.81 4.55 15.10
N ASP A 44 0.66 4.97 13.85
CA ASP A 44 1.24 6.20 13.30
C ASP A 44 0.60 7.45 13.93
N LEU A 45 -0.72 7.47 14.12
CA LEU A 45 -1.41 8.56 14.83
C LEU A 45 -0.97 8.62 16.30
N THR A 46 -0.95 7.47 16.98
CA THR A 46 -0.57 7.41 18.39
C THR A 46 0.89 7.82 18.60
N SER A 47 1.77 7.45 17.68
CA SER A 47 3.18 7.84 17.71
C SER A 47 3.39 9.31 17.35
N ALA A 48 2.59 9.88 16.43
CA ALA A 48 2.63 11.30 16.08
C ALA A 48 2.25 12.23 17.26
N PHE A 49 1.33 11.79 18.13
CA PHE A 49 0.98 12.52 19.36
C PHE A 49 1.92 12.20 20.55
N SER A 50 2.79 11.20 20.41
CA SER A 50 3.75 10.80 21.45
C SER A 50 5.07 11.55 21.25
N VAL A 51 5.37 12.47 22.17
CA VAL A 51 6.62 13.28 22.17
C VAL A 51 7.89 12.43 22.25
N MET A 52 7.83 11.20 22.76
CA MET A 52 8.95 10.24 22.74
C MET A 52 8.45 8.78 22.64
N PRO A 53 8.92 7.99 21.67
CA PRO A 53 8.65 6.56 21.65
C PRO A 53 9.30 5.89 22.88
N LYS A 54 8.49 5.28 23.75
CA LYS A 54 8.92 4.64 25.00
C LYS A 54 9.80 3.40 24.82
N ASN A 55 9.76 2.77 23.64
CA ASN A 55 10.55 1.58 23.35
C ASN A 55 11.26 1.77 22.01
N LYS A 56 12.51 2.23 22.05
CA LYS A 56 13.42 2.13 20.92
C LYS A 56 14.15 0.80 21.10
N GLU A 57 13.78 -0.22 20.34
CA GLU A 57 14.57 -1.43 20.32
C GLU A 57 16.02 -1.07 19.97
N LYS A 58 16.95 -1.61 20.74
CA LYS A 58 18.38 -1.37 20.50
C LYS A 58 18.76 -2.12 19.23
N ILE A 59 18.77 -1.39 18.12
CA ILE A 59 19.23 -1.91 16.83
C ILE A 59 20.73 -2.19 16.95
N ASP A 60 21.10 -3.46 16.82
CA ASP A 60 22.50 -3.87 16.74
C ASP A 60 23.02 -3.54 15.33
N TYR A 61 23.66 -2.38 15.20
CA TYR A 61 24.28 -1.93 13.96
C TYR A 61 25.58 -2.71 13.71
N LYS A 62 25.44 -3.92 13.17
CA LYS A 62 26.58 -4.67 12.67
C LYS A 62 27.12 -4.01 11.40
N PRO A 63 28.45 -3.86 11.26
CA PRO A 63 29.03 -3.37 10.01
C PRO A 63 28.59 -4.29 8.86
N ARG A 64 28.19 -3.67 7.75
CA ARG A 64 27.76 -4.40 6.56
C ARG A 64 28.96 -5.24 6.07
N PRO A 65 28.80 -6.55 5.84
CA PRO A 65 29.90 -7.38 5.33
C PRO A 65 30.38 -6.85 3.99
N GLU A 66 31.66 -7.07 3.68
CA GLU A 66 32.23 -6.63 2.41
C GLU A 66 31.47 -7.24 1.24
N LEU A 67 31.35 -6.47 0.15
CA LEU A 67 30.76 -6.96 -1.09
C LEU A 67 31.54 -8.19 -1.55
N VAL A 68 30.87 -9.33 -1.68
CA VAL A 68 31.46 -10.53 -2.28
C VAL A 68 31.82 -10.18 -3.72
N LYS A 69 33.11 -9.94 -3.96
CA LYS A 69 33.60 -9.67 -5.29
C LYS A 69 33.49 -10.96 -6.10
N PRO A 70 32.98 -10.91 -7.34
CA PRO A 70 32.98 -12.06 -8.22
C PRO A 70 34.43 -12.55 -8.43
N ALA A 71 34.59 -13.86 -8.64
CA ALA A 71 35.90 -14.50 -8.83
C ALA A 71 36.75 -13.76 -9.89
N PRO A 72 38.07 -13.63 -9.68
CA PRO A 72 38.95 -12.94 -10.62
C PRO A 72 38.84 -13.60 -12.01
N GLY A 73 38.22 -12.91 -12.97
CA GLY A 73 38.06 -13.39 -14.35
C GLY A 73 36.65 -13.27 -14.93
N LYS A 74 35.58 -13.19 -14.12
CA LYS A 74 34.20 -12.95 -14.60
C LYS A 74 33.82 -11.47 -14.50
N LYS A 75 34.30 -10.66 -15.45
CA LYS A 75 33.87 -9.25 -15.62
C LYS A 75 32.75 -9.08 -16.66
N GLU A 76 32.41 -10.15 -17.37
CA GLU A 76 31.35 -10.13 -18.37
C GLU A 76 29.99 -10.24 -17.67
N LEU A 77 29.19 -9.18 -17.83
CA LEU A 77 27.81 -9.18 -17.41
C LEU A 77 27.02 -10.14 -18.32
N PRO A 78 26.10 -10.94 -17.77
CA PRO A 78 25.13 -11.65 -18.61
C PRO A 78 24.41 -10.67 -19.54
N PRO A 79 24.00 -11.10 -20.74
CA PRO A 79 23.20 -10.26 -21.62
C PRO A 79 21.93 -9.79 -20.89
N PRO A 80 21.43 -8.58 -21.19
CA PRO A 80 20.21 -8.07 -20.59
C PRO A 80 19.06 -9.05 -20.81
N GLN A 81 18.24 -9.26 -19.78
CA GLN A 81 17.02 -10.06 -19.92
C GLN A 81 16.07 -9.37 -20.90
N ASP A 82 15.39 -10.16 -21.72
CA ASP A 82 14.37 -9.66 -22.63
C ASP A 82 13.25 -8.96 -21.84
N SER A 83 12.70 -7.90 -22.43
CA SER A 83 11.58 -7.19 -21.83
C SER A 83 10.46 -8.17 -21.51
N ILE A 84 9.98 -8.17 -20.27
CA ILE A 84 8.87 -9.00 -19.82
C ILE A 84 7.60 -8.79 -20.65
N ALA A 85 7.42 -7.58 -21.23
CA ALA A 85 6.33 -7.29 -22.16
C ALA A 85 6.43 -8.06 -23.49
N THR A 86 7.63 -8.52 -23.86
CA THR A 86 7.89 -9.35 -25.06
C THR A 86 7.99 -10.83 -24.70
N ALA A 87 8.47 -11.15 -23.50
CA ALA A 87 8.70 -12.51 -23.05
C ALA A 87 7.45 -13.26 -22.53
N SER A 88 6.35 -12.55 -22.24
CA SER A 88 5.11 -13.15 -21.72
C SER A 88 3.92 -12.92 -22.65
N PRO A 89 3.25 -13.99 -23.16
CA PRO A 89 2.03 -13.87 -23.97
C PRO A 89 0.86 -13.21 -23.24
N ASP A 90 0.80 -13.34 -21.90
CA ASP A 90 -0.31 -12.86 -21.06
C ASP A 90 -0.01 -11.48 -20.43
N TRP A 91 0.95 -10.73 -20.95
CA TRP A 91 1.32 -9.45 -20.34
C TRP A 91 0.17 -8.43 -20.43
N PRO A 92 -0.32 -7.90 -19.30
CA PRO A 92 -1.49 -7.03 -19.30
C PRO A 92 -1.19 -5.69 -19.98
N GLU A 93 -2.21 -5.15 -20.65
CA GLU A 93 -2.18 -3.82 -21.27
C GLU A 93 -1.81 -2.75 -20.23
N SER A 94 -0.81 -1.93 -20.56
CA SER A 94 -0.42 -0.80 -19.69
C SER A 94 -1.54 0.24 -19.60
N PRO A 95 -1.63 1.01 -18.51
CA PRO A 95 -2.66 2.05 -18.36
C PRO A 95 -2.64 3.08 -19.48
N GLU A 96 -1.47 3.42 -20.02
CA GLU A 96 -1.34 4.39 -21.12
C GLU A 96 -1.85 3.83 -22.44
N GLN A 97 -1.54 2.56 -22.76
CA GLN A 97 -2.09 1.88 -23.93
C GLN A 97 -3.62 1.81 -23.87
N ARG A 98 -4.17 1.51 -22.68
CA ARG A 98 -5.62 1.48 -22.46
C ARG A 98 -6.27 2.82 -22.74
N ARG A 99 -5.68 3.91 -22.23
CA ARG A 99 -6.20 5.26 -22.48
C ARG A 99 -6.14 5.62 -23.96
N ALA A 100 -5.06 5.26 -24.65
CA ALA A 100 -4.93 5.51 -26.09
C ALA A 100 -6.02 4.77 -26.90
N ARG A 101 -6.27 3.49 -26.59
CA ARG A 101 -7.34 2.70 -27.20
C ARG A 101 -8.72 3.34 -26.99
N LEU A 102 -9.05 3.69 -25.75
CA LEU A 102 -10.33 4.32 -25.43
C LEU A 102 -10.53 5.66 -26.15
N ARG A 103 -9.46 6.45 -26.31
CA ARG A 103 -9.51 7.70 -27.08
C ARG A 103 -9.71 7.44 -28.57
N ALA A 104 -8.99 6.48 -29.14
CA ALA A 104 -9.14 6.11 -30.55
C ALA A 104 -10.55 5.58 -30.86
N GLU A 105 -11.10 4.73 -29.99
CA GLU A 105 -12.47 4.23 -30.08
C GLU A 105 -13.49 5.37 -29.98
N ALA A 106 -13.28 6.34 -29.09
CA ALA A 106 -14.14 7.52 -29.00
C ALA A 106 -14.06 8.40 -30.26
N THR A 107 -12.90 8.55 -30.88
CA THR A 107 -12.74 9.32 -32.13
C THR A 107 -13.37 8.63 -33.35
N LEU A 108 -13.34 7.29 -33.41
CA LEU A 108 -13.96 6.53 -34.50
C LEU A 108 -15.50 6.54 -34.47
N ASN A 109 -16.10 6.82 -33.31
CA ASN A 109 -17.55 6.85 -33.09
C ASN A 109 -18.09 8.28 -32.86
N GLN A 110 -17.36 9.31 -33.29
CA GLN A 110 -17.89 10.69 -33.40
C GLN A 110 -18.76 10.84 -34.64
#